data_AF-A0A258XNH8-F1
#
_entry.id   AF-A0A258XNH8-F1
#
_cell.length_a   1.000
_cell.length_b   1.000
_cell.length_c   1.000
_cell.angle_alpha   90.00
_cell.angle_beta   90.00
_cell.angle_gamma   90.00
#
_symmetry.space_group_name_H-M   'P 1'
#
loop_
_entity.id
_entity.type
_entity.pdbx_description
1 polymer ?
#
loop_
_entity_poly.entity_id
_entity_poly.type
_entity_poly.pdbx_seq_one_letter_code
_entity_poly.pdbx_strand_id
1 'polypeptide(L)'
;MRLVATFLLLAMAVVYAVTRQYEGLHPAVGFVRAFAEAAMVGGLADWFAVTALFRHPLGLPIPHTAIIPENKDRIADTMAAFLQSNFLTAPVVARRMGAVNAAAAMGAFLSDPRTGESRLRDGAAGLVADVLESLDPEELGGLAKGALRGQLEKLELSPLLGQLLGAAIADGRHMPVIESLIRKTAETLEANEALIQETIHERANAILRWTGLDEKLANSILDGLYKLLAETLVVPDHPLRRKIEDGLQTLAHDLVHDPATRAKVEALKREVLANPAFARWLDALWERGRTRLLHTVRNPQGALGGRALDRILNTHLHSDHCGGNAALQQAWPGAETAIPPGQAA
;
A
#
# COMPACT_ATOMS: atom_id res chain seq x y z
N MET A 1 31.17 14.08 41.22
CA MET A 1 31.46 12.65 41.42
C MET A 1 32.93 12.29 41.26
N ARG A 2 33.61 12.63 40.15
CA ARG A 2 35.05 12.32 39.95
C ARG A 2 35.97 12.80 41.08
N LEU A 3 35.75 14.02 41.60
CA LEU A 3 36.50 14.60 42.72
C LEU A 3 36.36 13.81 44.03
N VAL A 4 35.18 13.23 44.28
CA VAL A 4 34.92 12.43 45.48
C VAL A 4 35.64 11.08 45.38
N ALA A 5 35.62 10.46 44.20
CA ALA A 5 36.32 9.20 43.95
C ALA A 5 37.85 9.35 44.09
N THR A 6 38.45 10.40 43.51
CA THR A 6 39.89 10.67 43.68
C THR A 6 40.24 11.02 45.12
N PHE A 7 39.39 11.78 45.82
CA PHE A 7 39.60 12.07 47.24
C PHE A 7 39.57 10.80 48.10
N LEU A 8 38.58 9.92 47.91
CA LEU A 8 38.48 8.66 48.64
C LEU A 8 39.67 7.73 48.37
N LEU A 9 40.12 7.64 47.10
CA LEU A 9 41.31 6.86 46.74
C LEU A 9 42.56 7.40 47.45
N LEU A 10 42.74 8.73 47.45
CA LEU A 10 43.88 9.38 48.09
C LEU A 10 43.81 9.24 49.62
N ALA A 11 42.61 9.34 50.21
CA ALA A 11 42.39 9.08 51.63
C ALA A 11 42.76 7.64 52.00
N MET A 12 42.35 6.64 51.22
CA MET A 12 42.74 5.24 51.45
C MET A 12 44.25 5.02 51.28
N ALA A 13 44.89 5.69 50.32
CA ALA A 13 46.34 5.65 50.16
C ALA A 13 47.08 6.23 51.37
N VAL A 14 46.59 7.33 51.95
CA VAL A 14 47.13 7.90 53.20
C VAL A 14 46.92 6.95 54.37
N VAL A 15 45.72 6.38 54.53
CA VAL A 15 45.44 5.38 55.59
C VAL A 15 46.36 4.17 55.46
N TYR A 16 46.58 3.67 54.24
CA TYR A 16 47.52 2.57 53.97
C TYR A 16 48.96 2.94 54.37
N ALA A 17 49.45 4.12 53.97
CA ALA A 17 50.81 4.57 54.29
C ALA A 17 51.04 4.73 55.80
N VAL A 18 50.07 5.33 56.51
CA VAL A 18 50.14 5.52 57.96
C VAL A 18 50.07 4.18 58.68
N THR A 19 49.11 3.32 58.35
CA THR A 19 48.96 2.00 59.00
C THR A 19 50.16 1.09 58.75
N ARG A 20 50.78 1.16 57.57
CA ARG A 20 52.03 0.43 57.27
C ARG A 20 53.21 0.87 58.16
N GLN A 21 53.31 2.15 58.50
CA GLN A 21 54.39 2.65 59.37
C GLN A 21 54.23 2.22 60.83
N TYR A 22 52.99 1.97 61.27
CA TYR A 22 52.63 1.69 62.66
C TYR A 22 52.17 0.25 62.92
N GLU A 23 52.42 -0.66 61.98
CA GLU A 23 51.96 -2.05 62.00
C GLU A 23 52.46 -2.83 63.23
N GLY A 24 53.62 -2.46 63.77
CA GLY A 24 54.20 -3.09 64.96
C GLY A 24 53.57 -2.70 66.31
N LEU A 25 52.62 -1.76 66.34
CA LEU A 25 52.05 -1.24 67.60
C LEU A 25 50.84 -2.04 68.11
N HIS A 26 49.98 -2.56 67.23
CA HIS A 26 48.79 -3.31 67.64
C HIS A 26 48.28 -4.23 66.52
N PRO A 27 47.85 -5.49 66.80
CA PRO A 27 47.35 -6.42 65.78
C PRO A 27 46.17 -5.88 64.94
N ALA A 28 45.36 -4.99 65.52
CA ALA A 28 44.24 -4.33 64.85
C ALA A 28 44.66 -3.46 63.65
N VAL A 29 45.89 -2.92 63.66
CA VAL A 29 46.43 -2.07 62.59
C VAL A 29 46.58 -2.86 61.28
N GLY A 30 46.88 -4.17 61.37
CA GLY A 30 46.97 -5.05 60.22
C GLY A 30 45.65 -5.18 59.45
N PHE A 31 44.50 -5.23 60.15
CA PHE A 31 43.18 -5.29 59.50
C PHE A 31 42.84 -3.99 58.76
N VAL A 32 43.18 -2.84 59.35
CA VAL A 32 42.96 -1.53 58.72
C VAL A 32 43.86 -1.37 57.49
N ARG A 33 45.11 -1.84 57.57
CA ARG A 33 46.04 -1.87 56.44
C ARG A 33 45.49 -2.69 55.28
N ALA A 34 45.03 -3.92 55.56
CA ALA A 34 44.47 -4.82 54.56
C ALA A 34 43.20 -4.24 53.91
N PHE A 35 42.34 -3.60 54.69
CA PHE A 35 41.15 -2.90 54.17
C PHE A 35 41.53 -1.74 53.24
N ALA A 36 42.46 -0.88 53.67
CA ALA A 36 42.92 0.25 52.87
C ALA A 36 43.65 -0.20 51.58
N GLU A 37 44.42 -1.28 51.66
CA GLU A 37 45.08 -1.92 50.51
C GLU A 37 44.05 -2.45 49.51
N ALA A 38 43.06 -3.22 49.98
CA ALA A 38 42.00 -3.75 49.14
C ALA A 38 41.16 -2.63 48.50
N ALA A 39 40.82 -1.59 49.25
CA ALA A 39 40.05 -0.45 48.75
C ALA A 39 40.83 0.35 47.68
N MET A 40 42.14 0.55 47.88
CA MET A 40 43.00 1.23 46.93
C MET A 40 43.18 0.43 45.63
N VAL A 41 43.46 -0.87 45.74
CA VAL A 41 43.60 -1.76 44.57
C VAL A 41 42.28 -1.86 43.81
N GLY A 42 41.15 -2.03 44.52
CA GLY A 42 39.82 -2.07 43.91
C GLY A 42 39.46 -0.77 43.17
N GLY A 43 39.76 0.39 43.76
CA GLY A 43 39.53 1.69 43.12
C GLY A 43 40.38 1.91 41.86
N LEU A 44 41.64 1.46 41.86
CA LEU A 44 42.50 1.49 40.68
C LEU A 44 42.01 0.54 39.58
N ALA A 45 41.56 -0.66 39.97
CA ALA A 45 41.03 -1.65 39.02
C ALA A 45 39.75 -1.17 38.33
N ASP A 46 38.81 -0.58 39.08
CA ASP A 46 37.58 0.00 38.51
C ASP A 46 37.89 1.16 37.56
N TRP A 47 38.80 2.07 37.96
CA TRP A 47 39.27 3.13 37.07
C TRP A 47 39.88 2.58 35.78
N PHE A 48 40.71 1.55 35.88
CA PHE A 48 41.32 0.90 34.73
C PHE A 48 40.26 0.26 33.83
N ALA A 49 39.29 -0.47 34.38
CA ALA A 49 38.25 -1.15 33.61
C ALA A 49 37.39 -0.17 32.80
N VAL A 50 36.91 0.91 33.44
CA VAL A 50 36.12 1.94 32.75
C VAL A 50 36.98 2.66 31.70
N THR A 51 38.23 2.99 32.04
CA THR A 51 39.11 3.64 31.08
C THR A 51 39.39 2.73 29.89
N ALA A 52 39.77 1.48 30.11
CA ALA A 52 40.03 0.47 29.09
C ALA A 52 38.79 0.11 28.24
N LEU A 53 37.57 0.35 28.73
CA LEU A 53 36.37 0.18 27.93
C LEU A 53 36.24 1.27 26.85
N PHE A 54 36.60 2.52 27.18
CA PHE A 54 36.36 3.68 26.31
C PHE A 54 37.60 4.29 25.67
N ARG A 55 38.80 4.09 26.24
CA ARG A 55 40.06 4.76 25.88
C ARG A 55 41.27 3.90 26.27
N HIS A 56 42.45 4.31 25.82
CA HIS A 56 43.70 3.74 26.31
C HIS A 56 44.08 4.31 27.69
N PRO A 57 44.29 3.48 28.72
CA PRO A 57 44.71 3.95 30.04
C PRO A 57 46.07 4.65 29.93
N LEU A 58 46.20 5.83 30.57
CA LEU A 58 47.38 6.70 30.50
C LEU A 58 47.79 7.13 29.07
N GLY A 59 46.94 6.90 28.05
CA GLY A 59 47.26 7.19 26.64
C GLY A 59 48.21 6.21 25.97
N LEU A 60 48.54 5.08 26.62
CA LEU A 60 49.44 4.07 26.08
C LEU A 60 48.65 2.99 25.32
N PRO A 61 49.05 2.60 24.09
CA PRO A 61 48.35 1.60 23.29
C PRO A 61 48.59 0.18 23.84
N ILE A 62 47.97 -0.12 24.97
CA ILE A 62 47.99 -1.45 25.59
C ILE A 62 47.03 -2.35 24.80
N PRO A 63 47.45 -3.56 24.38
CA PRO A 63 46.59 -4.50 23.67
C PRO A 63 45.33 -4.82 24.50
N HIS A 64 44.17 -4.96 23.85
CA HIS A 64 42.87 -5.24 24.48
C HIS A 64 42.34 -4.11 25.41
N THR A 65 42.59 -2.84 25.06
CA THR A 65 42.01 -1.65 25.70
C THR A 65 41.37 -0.76 24.64
N ALA A 66 40.52 0.21 25.03
CA ALA A 66 39.60 0.91 24.14
C ALA A 66 38.60 -0.04 23.41
N ILE A 67 38.06 -1.02 24.14
CA ILE A 67 37.22 -2.11 23.59
C ILE A 67 36.03 -1.59 22.77
N ILE A 68 35.33 -0.55 23.25
CA ILE A 68 34.17 0.02 22.55
C ILE A 68 34.59 0.74 21.26
N PRO A 69 35.52 1.72 21.27
CA PRO A 69 36.00 2.34 20.04
C PRO A 69 36.53 1.34 18.99
N GLU A 70 37.24 0.31 19.43
CA GLU A 70 37.90 -0.66 18.55
C GLU A 70 36.91 -1.66 17.94
N ASN A 71 35.80 -1.96 18.63
CA ASN A 71 34.75 -2.87 18.15
C ASN A 71 33.44 -2.17 17.75
N LYS A 72 33.44 -0.84 17.60
CA LYS A 72 32.24 -0.03 17.37
C LYS A 72 31.43 -0.51 16.15
N ASP A 73 32.11 -0.89 15.08
CA ASP A 73 31.47 -1.26 13.82
C ASP A 73 30.78 -2.62 13.97
N ARG A 74 31.47 -3.60 14.56
CA ARG A 74 30.88 -4.91 14.90
C ARG A 74 29.67 -4.79 15.84
N ILE A 75 29.74 -3.91 16.84
CA ILE A 75 28.63 -3.66 17.76
C ILE A 75 27.45 -3.05 17.00
N ALA A 76 27.71 -2.06 16.13
CA ALA A 76 26.68 -1.44 15.30
C ALA A 76 25.99 -2.46 14.38
N ASP A 77 26.76 -3.33 13.70
CA ASP A 77 26.22 -4.37 12.82
C ASP A 77 25.36 -5.37 13.61
N THR A 78 25.82 -5.80 14.79
CA THR A 78 25.08 -6.72 15.65
C THR A 78 23.78 -6.08 16.15
N MET A 79 23.82 -4.80 16.54
CA MET A 79 22.64 -4.06 16.95
C MET A 79 21.67 -3.83 15.78
N ALA A 80 22.17 -3.54 14.58
CA ALA A 80 21.35 -3.40 13.38
C ALA A 80 20.63 -4.71 13.06
N ALA A 81 21.33 -5.84 13.07
CA ALA A 81 20.74 -7.17 12.85
C ALA A 81 19.70 -7.52 13.94
N PHE A 82 19.96 -7.18 15.20
CA PHE A 82 19.02 -7.37 16.30
C PHE A 82 17.75 -6.51 16.13
N LEU A 83 17.91 -5.23 15.78
CA LEU A 83 16.79 -4.32 15.52
C LEU A 83 15.98 -4.78 14.29
N GLN A 84 16.64 -5.24 13.23
CA GLN A 84 15.99 -5.75 12.03
C GLN A 84 15.12 -6.98 12.34
N SER A 85 15.67 -7.94 13.09
CA SER A 85 15.00 -9.21 13.42
C SER A 85 13.90 -9.07 14.47
N ASN A 86 14.01 -8.12 15.41
CA ASN A 86 13.06 -8.02 16.54
C ASN A 86 12.07 -6.84 16.43
N PHE A 87 12.47 -5.73 15.79
CA PHE A 87 11.68 -4.49 15.80
C PHE A 87 11.23 -4.02 14.41
N LEU A 88 11.96 -4.37 13.34
CA LEU A 88 11.61 -4.00 11.95
C LEU A 88 11.03 -5.16 11.15
N THR A 89 10.32 -6.09 11.79
CA THR A 89 9.64 -7.16 11.07
C THR A 89 8.50 -6.59 10.23
N ALA A 90 8.31 -7.13 9.01
CA ALA A 90 7.29 -6.67 8.07
C ALA A 90 5.88 -6.49 8.71
N PRO A 91 5.40 -7.37 9.62
CA PRO A 91 4.11 -7.17 10.29
C PRO A 91 4.07 -5.96 11.23
N VAL A 92 5.17 -5.69 11.96
CA VAL A 92 5.26 -4.57 12.92
C VAL A 92 5.34 -3.25 12.17
N VAL A 93 6.13 -3.20 11.10
CA VAL A 93 6.25 -2.03 10.23
C VAL A 93 4.92 -1.76 9.51
N ALA A 94 4.28 -2.78 8.92
CA ALA A 94 2.98 -2.62 8.25
C ALA A 94 1.89 -2.08 9.20
N ARG A 95 1.82 -2.60 10.43
CA ARG A 95 0.89 -2.11 11.45
C ARG A 95 1.16 -0.65 11.85
N ARG A 96 2.44 -0.23 11.90
CA ARG A 96 2.81 1.15 12.20
C ARG A 96 2.58 2.09 11.00
N MET A 97 2.83 1.62 9.79
CA MET A 97 2.54 2.34 8.54
C MET A 97 1.05 2.60 8.35
N GLY A 98 0.17 1.70 8.81
CA GLY A 98 -1.28 1.94 8.81
C GLY A 98 -1.71 3.15 9.65
N ALA A 99 -0.88 3.59 10.62
CA ALA A 99 -1.10 4.80 11.40
C ALA A 99 -0.42 6.05 10.80
N VAL A 100 0.37 5.89 9.74
CA VAL A 100 1.03 7.01 9.05
C VAL A 100 0.09 7.53 7.96
N ASN A 101 -0.30 8.79 8.06
CA ASN A 101 -1.17 9.44 7.10
C ASN A 101 -0.37 9.85 5.85
N ALA A 102 -0.17 8.89 4.95
CA ALA A 102 0.52 9.13 3.68
C ALA A 102 -0.17 10.23 2.85
N ALA A 103 -1.49 10.32 2.88
CA ALA A 103 -2.26 11.35 2.18
C ALA A 103 -1.99 12.76 2.74
N ALA A 104 -1.89 12.93 4.07
CA ALA A 104 -1.54 14.21 4.69
C ALA A 104 -0.07 14.58 4.46
N ALA A 105 0.85 13.61 4.50
CA ALA A 105 2.26 13.86 4.19
C ALA A 105 2.45 14.27 2.73
N MET A 106 1.78 13.59 1.80
CA MET A 106 1.76 13.95 0.38
C MET A 106 1.04 15.28 0.14
N GLY A 107 -0.08 15.53 0.83
CA GLY A 107 -0.83 16.79 0.76
C GLY A 107 0.01 17.97 1.22
N ALA A 108 0.62 17.89 2.41
CA ALA A 108 1.52 18.92 2.94
C ALA A 108 2.74 19.15 2.03
N PHE A 109 3.28 18.07 1.45
CA PHE A 109 4.34 18.17 0.47
C PHE A 109 3.86 18.93 -0.78
N LEU A 110 2.71 18.57 -1.36
CA LEU A 110 2.20 19.20 -2.58
C LEU A 110 1.71 20.65 -2.34
N SER A 111 1.18 20.97 -1.16
CA SER A 111 0.51 22.24 -0.87
C SER A 111 1.44 23.38 -0.47
N ASP A 112 2.72 23.14 -0.19
CA ASP A 112 3.68 24.20 0.14
C ASP A 112 4.77 24.33 -0.94
N PRO A 113 4.63 25.25 -1.92
CA PRO A 113 5.67 25.52 -2.90
C PRO A 113 6.73 26.52 -2.42
N ARG A 114 6.62 27.12 -1.22
CA ARG A 114 7.39 28.35 -0.88
C ARG A 114 8.06 28.37 0.49
N THR A 115 7.84 27.41 1.38
CA THR A 115 8.36 27.50 2.76
C THR A 115 9.22 26.30 3.15
N GLY A 116 10.54 26.41 2.90
CA GLY A 116 11.55 25.51 3.49
C GLY A 116 12.60 25.02 2.48
N GLU A 117 13.85 25.41 2.72
CA GLU A 117 15.11 25.06 2.02
C GLU A 117 15.02 23.92 0.97
N SER A 118 15.08 24.30 -0.31
CA SER A 118 15.19 23.41 -1.49
C SER A 118 16.10 22.18 -1.28
N ARG A 119 17.20 22.33 -0.54
CA ARG A 119 18.21 21.26 -0.33
C ARG A 119 17.72 20.10 0.53
N LEU A 120 16.84 20.35 1.52
CA LEU A 120 16.26 19.29 2.34
C LEU A 120 15.18 18.52 1.58
N ARG A 121 14.48 19.19 0.66
CA ARG A 121 13.39 18.62 -0.13
C ARG A 121 13.90 17.81 -1.33
N ASP A 122 14.92 18.30 -2.03
CA ASP A 122 15.64 17.54 -3.05
C ASP A 122 16.31 16.30 -2.42
N GLY A 123 16.82 16.44 -1.19
CA GLY A 123 17.35 15.34 -0.39
C GLY A 123 16.28 14.34 0.04
N ALA A 124 15.11 14.78 0.53
CA ALA A 124 14.04 13.89 0.97
C ALA A 124 13.33 13.18 -0.20
N ALA A 125 13.12 13.87 -1.32
CA ALA A 125 12.60 13.26 -2.54
C ALA A 125 13.61 12.28 -3.15
N GLY A 126 14.91 12.63 -3.11
CA GLY A 126 16.01 11.73 -3.43
C GLY A 126 16.02 10.50 -2.54
N LEU A 127 15.89 10.64 -1.21
CA LEU A 127 15.85 9.52 -0.28
C LEU A 127 14.61 8.63 -0.47
N VAL A 128 13.44 9.19 -0.76
CA VAL A 128 12.24 8.38 -1.07
C VAL A 128 12.41 7.69 -2.42
N ALA A 129 13.00 8.35 -3.42
CA ALA A 129 13.29 7.73 -4.71
C ALA A 129 14.34 6.61 -4.57
N ASP A 130 15.41 6.85 -3.82
CA ASP A 130 16.48 5.90 -3.53
C ASP A 130 15.95 4.73 -2.70
N VAL A 131 15.08 4.98 -1.72
CA VAL A 131 14.38 3.91 -0.98
C VAL A 131 13.49 3.11 -1.93
N LEU A 132 12.70 3.77 -2.76
CA LEU A 132 11.79 3.11 -3.72
C LEU A 132 12.55 2.38 -4.86
N GLU A 133 13.78 2.78 -5.15
CA GLU A 133 14.68 2.17 -6.13
C GLU A 133 15.52 1.05 -5.50
N SER A 134 15.86 1.16 -4.21
CA SER A 134 16.55 0.13 -3.41
C SER A 134 15.63 -0.99 -2.93
N LEU A 135 14.32 -0.74 -2.89
CA LEU A 135 13.33 -1.76 -2.60
C LEU A 135 13.17 -2.65 -3.83
N ASP A 136 13.62 -3.89 -3.72
CA ASP A 136 13.68 -4.82 -4.85
C ASP A 136 12.29 -4.96 -5.52
N PRO A 137 12.20 -4.75 -6.86
CA PRO A 137 10.94 -4.81 -7.59
C PRO A 137 10.21 -6.15 -7.43
N GLU A 138 10.98 -7.22 -7.25
CA GLU A 138 10.49 -8.59 -7.11
C GLU A 138 10.00 -8.88 -5.69
N GLU A 139 10.69 -8.38 -4.65
CA GLU A 139 10.31 -8.60 -3.25
C GLU A 139 9.05 -7.82 -2.88
N LEU A 140 8.99 -6.51 -3.18
CA LEU A 140 7.80 -5.72 -2.89
C LEU A 140 6.64 -6.02 -3.84
N GLY A 141 6.94 -6.20 -5.12
CA GLY A 141 5.94 -6.54 -6.12
C GLY A 141 5.28 -7.88 -5.78
N GLY A 142 6.08 -8.89 -5.42
CA GLY A 142 5.60 -10.21 -5.01
C GLY A 142 4.72 -10.14 -3.75
N LEU A 143 5.16 -9.42 -2.72
CA LEU A 143 4.41 -9.25 -1.48
C LEU A 143 3.08 -8.50 -1.70
N ALA A 144 3.09 -7.39 -2.44
CA ALA A 144 1.89 -6.60 -2.71
C ALA A 144 0.88 -7.40 -3.58
N LYS A 145 1.36 -8.08 -4.63
CA LYS A 145 0.51 -8.92 -5.49
C LYS A 145 -0.04 -10.11 -4.73
N GLY A 146 0.78 -10.76 -3.91
CA GLY A 146 0.36 -11.88 -3.05
C GLY A 146 -0.67 -11.45 -2.02
N ALA A 147 -0.48 -10.28 -1.39
CA ALA A 147 -1.45 -9.70 -0.47
C ALA A 147 -2.77 -9.36 -1.17
N LEU A 148 -2.73 -8.71 -2.34
CA LEU A 148 -3.92 -8.38 -3.13
C LEU A 148 -4.68 -9.64 -3.55
N ARG A 149 -3.96 -10.66 -4.03
CA ARG A 149 -4.54 -11.96 -4.38
C ARG A 149 -5.20 -12.61 -3.18
N GLY A 150 -4.52 -12.64 -2.03
CA GLY A 150 -5.07 -13.22 -0.80
C GLY A 150 -6.31 -12.48 -0.28
N GLN A 151 -6.40 -11.16 -0.48
CA GLN A 151 -7.62 -10.40 -0.16
C GLN A 151 -8.75 -10.70 -1.15
N LEU A 152 -8.47 -10.77 -2.45
CA LEU A 152 -9.45 -11.14 -3.49
C LEU A 152 -9.98 -12.58 -3.30
N GLU A 153 -9.13 -13.50 -2.84
CA GLU A 153 -9.54 -14.88 -2.53
C GLU A 153 -10.53 -14.94 -1.37
N LYS A 154 -10.31 -14.14 -0.31
CA LYS A 154 -11.17 -14.07 0.88
C LYS A 154 -12.49 -13.33 0.64
N LEU A 155 -12.52 -12.38 -0.29
CA LEU A 155 -13.71 -11.61 -0.58
C LEU A 155 -14.73 -12.48 -1.33
N GLU A 156 -15.94 -12.60 -0.78
CA GLU A 156 -17.08 -13.17 -1.51
C GLU A 156 -17.57 -12.16 -2.54
N LEU A 157 -17.33 -12.43 -3.83
CA LEU A 157 -17.60 -11.48 -4.91
C LEU A 157 -19.10 -11.46 -5.24
N SER A 158 -19.78 -12.60 -5.12
CA SER A 158 -21.19 -12.75 -5.51
C SER A 158 -22.12 -11.80 -4.75
N PRO A 159 -22.12 -11.76 -3.39
CA PRO A 159 -23.05 -10.89 -2.66
C PRO A 159 -22.78 -9.41 -2.92
N LEU A 160 -21.52 -9.04 -3.12
CA LEU A 160 -21.12 -7.67 -3.40
C LEU A 160 -21.63 -7.21 -4.77
N LEU A 161 -21.47 -8.04 -5.81
CA LEU A 161 -22.03 -7.78 -7.13
C LEU A 161 -23.55 -7.70 -7.11
N GLY A 162 -24.21 -8.59 -6.36
CA GLY A 162 -25.67 -8.58 -6.21
C GLY A 162 -26.19 -7.31 -5.53
N GLN A 163 -25.52 -6.84 -4.47
CA GLN A 163 -25.87 -5.58 -3.79
C GLN A 163 -25.65 -4.35 -4.69
N LEU A 164 -24.51 -4.30 -5.41
CA LEU A 164 -24.24 -3.21 -6.34
C LEU A 164 -25.25 -3.18 -7.49
N LEU A 165 -25.58 -4.34 -8.06
CA LEU A 165 -26.57 -4.45 -9.11
C LEU A 165 -27.96 -4.06 -8.59
N GLY A 166 -28.36 -4.55 -7.41
CA GLY A 166 -29.63 -4.19 -6.77
C GLY A 166 -29.74 -2.68 -6.51
N ALA A 167 -28.68 -2.04 -6.02
CA ALA A 167 -28.65 -0.59 -5.82
C ALA A 167 -28.73 0.18 -7.16
N ALA A 168 -27.99 -0.25 -8.18
CA ALA A 168 -28.04 0.35 -9.52
C ALA A 168 -29.42 0.19 -10.19
N ILE A 169 -30.14 -0.89 -9.87
CA ILE A 169 -31.53 -1.10 -10.31
C ILE A 169 -32.47 -0.15 -9.58
N ALA A 170 -32.39 -0.09 -8.25
CA ALA A 170 -33.23 0.77 -7.43
C ALA A 170 -33.11 2.26 -7.81
N ASP A 171 -31.91 2.72 -8.15
CA ASP A 171 -31.64 4.10 -8.57
C ASP A 171 -31.90 4.35 -10.07
N GLY A 172 -32.33 3.34 -10.84
CA GLY A 172 -32.52 3.47 -12.30
C GLY A 172 -31.23 3.70 -13.11
N ARG A 173 -30.05 3.58 -12.50
CA ARG A 173 -28.73 3.83 -13.13
C ARG A 173 -28.34 2.82 -14.20
N HIS A 174 -28.97 1.65 -14.20
CA HIS A 174 -28.77 0.62 -15.20
C HIS A 174 -29.43 0.93 -16.56
N MET A 175 -30.43 1.82 -16.60
CA MET A 175 -31.20 2.10 -17.82
C MET A 175 -30.36 2.67 -18.97
N PRO A 176 -29.51 3.68 -18.76
CA PRO A 176 -28.66 4.19 -19.83
C PRO A 176 -27.67 3.15 -20.37
N VAL A 177 -27.24 2.20 -19.52
CA VAL A 177 -26.34 1.10 -19.92
C VAL A 177 -27.08 0.14 -20.85
N ILE A 178 -28.30 -0.26 -20.50
CA ILE A 178 -29.16 -1.12 -21.34
C ILE A 178 -29.45 -0.43 -22.68
N GLU A 179 -29.83 0.85 -22.65
CA GLU A 179 -30.12 1.62 -23.87
C GLU A 179 -28.87 1.74 -24.77
N SER A 180 -27.70 2.00 -24.17
CA SER A 180 -26.44 2.02 -24.92
C SER A 180 -26.10 0.66 -25.51
N LEU A 181 -26.34 -0.43 -24.79
CA LEU A 181 -26.10 -1.78 -25.28
C LEU A 181 -27.03 -2.12 -26.44
N ILE A 182 -28.34 -1.89 -26.29
CA ILE A 182 -29.33 -2.14 -27.34
C ILE A 182 -29.00 -1.32 -28.59
N ARG A 183 -28.66 -0.04 -28.42
CA ARG A 183 -28.22 0.82 -29.53
C ARG A 183 -26.98 0.26 -30.21
N LYS A 184 -25.96 -0.10 -29.44
CA LYS A 184 -24.72 -0.64 -30.00
C LYS A 184 -24.96 -1.97 -30.71
N THR A 185 -25.84 -2.81 -30.19
CA THR A 185 -26.26 -4.06 -30.83
C THR A 185 -26.97 -3.76 -32.14
N ALA A 186 -27.92 -2.84 -32.18
CA ALA A 186 -28.62 -2.45 -33.41
C ALA A 186 -27.64 -1.90 -34.46
N GLU A 187 -26.76 -0.96 -34.08
CA GLU A 187 -25.72 -0.41 -34.96
C GLU A 187 -24.76 -1.49 -35.48
N THR A 188 -24.35 -2.42 -34.62
CA THR A 188 -23.44 -3.51 -35.01
C THR A 188 -24.13 -4.48 -35.96
N LEU A 189 -25.43 -4.74 -35.75
CA LEU A 189 -26.21 -5.63 -36.59
C LEU A 189 -26.40 -4.99 -37.98
N GLU A 190 -26.77 -3.71 -38.04
CA GLU A 190 -26.92 -2.94 -39.28
C GLU A 190 -25.60 -2.82 -40.05
N ALA A 191 -24.49 -2.50 -39.37
CA ALA A 191 -23.17 -2.40 -39.99
C ALA A 191 -22.66 -3.73 -40.59
N ASN A 192 -23.19 -4.86 -40.12
CA ASN A 192 -22.83 -6.19 -40.59
C ASN A 192 -23.97 -6.88 -41.35
N GLU A 193 -24.99 -6.13 -41.79
CA GLU A 193 -26.20 -6.68 -42.40
C GLU A 193 -25.90 -7.63 -43.55
N ALA A 194 -25.00 -7.25 -44.47
CA ALA A 194 -24.62 -8.09 -45.62
C ALA A 194 -23.99 -9.42 -45.19
N LEU A 195 -23.09 -9.40 -44.20
CA LEU A 195 -22.44 -10.60 -43.67
C LEU A 195 -23.45 -11.50 -42.94
N ILE A 196 -24.40 -10.89 -42.22
CA ILE A 196 -25.47 -11.61 -41.53
C ILE A 196 -26.42 -12.24 -42.54
N GLN A 197 -26.83 -11.50 -43.58
CA GLN A 197 -27.67 -12.01 -44.66
C GLN A 197 -27.00 -13.17 -45.40
N GLU A 198 -25.70 -13.07 -45.71
CA GLU A 198 -24.91 -14.13 -46.34
C GLU A 198 -24.82 -15.37 -45.44
N THR A 199 -24.46 -15.19 -44.17
CA THR A 199 -24.38 -16.30 -43.20
C THR A 199 -25.73 -16.98 -43.01
N ILE A 200 -26.81 -16.19 -42.98
CA ILE A 200 -28.18 -16.68 -42.92
C ILE A 200 -28.51 -17.41 -44.22
N HIS A 201 -28.19 -16.91 -45.41
CA HIS A 201 -28.44 -17.61 -46.68
C HIS A 201 -27.70 -18.95 -46.74
N GLU A 202 -26.43 -19.00 -46.35
CA GLU A 202 -25.64 -20.23 -46.32
C GLU A 202 -26.20 -21.28 -45.34
N ARG A 203 -26.47 -20.86 -44.09
CA ARG A 203 -26.98 -21.77 -43.05
C ARG A 203 -28.45 -22.10 -43.23
N ALA A 204 -29.25 -21.14 -43.68
CA ALA A 204 -30.63 -21.36 -44.04
C ALA A 204 -30.67 -22.32 -45.22
N ASN A 205 -29.85 -22.24 -46.27
CA ASN A 205 -29.90 -23.23 -47.36
C ASN A 205 -29.71 -24.68 -46.87
N ALA A 206 -28.88 -24.90 -45.85
CA ALA A 206 -28.71 -26.21 -45.22
C ALA A 206 -29.99 -26.71 -44.49
N ILE A 207 -30.77 -25.79 -43.91
CA ILE A 207 -31.99 -26.07 -43.13
C ILE A 207 -33.26 -26.03 -44.01
N LEU A 208 -33.33 -25.11 -44.96
CA LEU A 208 -34.37 -24.87 -45.98
C LEU A 208 -34.59 -26.15 -46.80
N ARG A 209 -33.49 -26.83 -47.20
CA ARG A 209 -33.57 -28.12 -47.93
C ARG A 209 -34.23 -29.25 -47.14
N TRP A 210 -34.26 -29.17 -45.81
CA TRP A 210 -34.83 -30.21 -44.94
C TRP A 210 -36.21 -29.84 -44.38
N THR A 211 -36.55 -28.55 -44.33
CA THR A 211 -37.77 -28.02 -43.67
C THR A 211 -38.74 -27.31 -44.62
N GLY A 212 -38.35 -27.01 -45.87
CA GLY A 212 -39.21 -26.33 -46.86
C GLY A 212 -39.52 -24.87 -46.53
N LEU A 213 -38.77 -24.26 -45.60
CA LEU A 213 -38.85 -22.82 -45.33
C LEU A 213 -38.45 -22.03 -46.60
N ASP A 214 -38.86 -20.76 -46.70
CA ASP A 214 -38.52 -19.87 -47.83
C ASP A 214 -37.45 -18.86 -47.37
N GLU A 215 -36.57 -18.44 -48.28
CA GLU A 215 -35.49 -17.45 -48.05
C GLU A 215 -36.07 -16.11 -47.54
N LYS A 216 -37.30 -15.80 -47.96
CA LYS A 216 -38.10 -14.68 -47.45
C LYS A 216 -38.34 -14.73 -45.95
N LEU A 217 -38.49 -15.92 -45.35
CA LEU A 217 -38.70 -16.03 -43.91
C LEU A 217 -37.47 -15.56 -43.15
N ALA A 218 -36.27 -15.91 -43.63
CA ALA A 218 -35.03 -15.57 -42.98
C ALA A 218 -34.77 -14.05 -42.95
N ASN A 219 -35.04 -13.37 -44.08
CA ASN A 219 -34.98 -11.91 -44.16
C ASN A 219 -36.07 -11.25 -43.29
N SER A 220 -37.30 -11.78 -43.27
CA SER A 220 -38.37 -11.24 -42.43
C SER A 220 -38.10 -11.36 -40.92
N ILE A 221 -37.36 -12.38 -40.50
CA ILE A 221 -36.91 -12.54 -39.11
C ILE A 221 -35.89 -11.46 -38.75
N LEU A 222 -34.95 -11.17 -39.66
CA LEU A 222 -33.95 -10.13 -39.46
C LEU A 222 -34.62 -8.75 -39.37
N ASP A 223 -35.53 -8.44 -40.29
CA ASP A 223 -36.34 -7.21 -40.27
C ASP A 223 -37.16 -7.09 -38.99
N GLY A 224 -37.79 -8.19 -38.55
CA GLY A 224 -38.52 -8.25 -37.29
C GLY A 224 -37.62 -7.98 -36.08
N LEU A 225 -36.38 -8.48 -36.09
CA LEU A 225 -35.40 -8.25 -35.02
C LEU A 225 -34.95 -6.79 -34.99
N TYR A 226 -34.67 -6.19 -36.15
CA TYR A 226 -34.35 -4.76 -36.25
C TYR A 226 -35.48 -3.89 -35.71
N LYS A 227 -36.70 -4.17 -36.15
CA LYS A 227 -37.90 -3.47 -35.69
C LYS A 227 -38.07 -3.58 -34.18
N LEU A 228 -37.91 -4.77 -33.62
CA LEU A 228 -38.05 -5.02 -32.18
C LEU A 228 -36.96 -4.29 -31.35
N LEU A 229 -35.71 -4.24 -31.84
CA LEU A 229 -34.64 -3.46 -31.20
C LEU A 229 -34.93 -1.96 -31.25
N ALA A 230 -35.36 -1.44 -32.40
CA ALA A 230 -35.73 -0.04 -32.57
C ALA A 230 -36.93 0.36 -31.70
N GLU A 231 -37.98 -0.47 -31.66
CA GLU A 231 -39.16 -0.27 -30.81
C GLU A 231 -38.77 -0.26 -29.32
N THR A 232 -37.86 -1.14 -28.90
CA THR A 232 -37.38 -1.17 -27.50
C THR A 232 -36.62 0.11 -27.12
N LEU A 233 -35.95 0.77 -28.07
CA LEU A 233 -35.25 2.04 -27.83
C LEU A 233 -36.20 3.25 -27.76
N VAL A 234 -37.27 3.24 -28.56
CA VAL A 234 -38.19 4.38 -28.69
C VAL A 234 -39.32 4.33 -27.66
N VAL A 235 -39.81 3.13 -27.33
CA VAL A 235 -40.94 2.92 -26.42
C VAL A 235 -40.42 2.69 -25.00
N PRO A 236 -40.60 3.63 -24.05
CA PRO A 236 -40.04 3.51 -22.71
C PRO A 236 -40.57 2.31 -21.92
N ASP A 237 -41.79 1.86 -22.23
CA ASP A 237 -42.49 0.80 -21.49
C ASP A 237 -42.59 -0.52 -22.29
N HIS A 238 -41.59 -0.79 -23.12
CA HIS A 238 -41.59 -1.95 -24.01
C HIS A 238 -41.52 -3.28 -23.21
N PRO A 239 -42.29 -4.33 -23.58
CA PRO A 239 -42.29 -5.60 -22.85
C PRO A 239 -40.92 -6.27 -22.71
N LEU A 240 -40.06 -6.11 -23.73
CA LEU A 240 -38.69 -6.65 -23.67
C LEU A 240 -37.84 -5.96 -22.61
N ARG A 241 -37.99 -4.63 -22.45
CA ARG A 241 -37.27 -3.83 -21.46
C ARG A 241 -37.63 -4.27 -20.06
N ARG A 242 -38.93 -4.43 -19.76
CA ARG A 242 -39.41 -5.00 -18.50
C ARG A 242 -38.83 -6.39 -18.24
N LYS A 243 -38.83 -7.27 -19.24
CA LYS A 243 -38.27 -8.62 -19.09
C LYS A 243 -36.76 -8.63 -18.81
N ILE A 244 -36.01 -7.66 -19.36
CA ILE A 244 -34.60 -7.47 -19.05
C ILE A 244 -34.44 -7.00 -17.59
N GLU A 245 -35.24 -6.02 -17.16
CA GLU A 245 -35.23 -5.51 -15.78
C GLU A 245 -35.58 -6.61 -14.77
N ASP A 246 -36.63 -7.39 -15.00
CA ASP A 246 -37.02 -8.53 -14.17
C ASP A 246 -35.89 -9.58 -14.09
N GLY A 247 -35.23 -9.84 -15.21
CA GLY A 247 -34.08 -10.74 -15.28
C GLY A 247 -32.89 -10.24 -14.47
N LEU A 248 -32.60 -8.93 -14.54
CA LEU A 248 -31.54 -8.30 -13.76
C LEU A 248 -31.87 -8.26 -12.26
N GLN A 249 -33.12 -8.03 -11.89
CA GLN A 249 -33.59 -8.10 -10.50
C GLN A 249 -33.45 -9.53 -9.95
N THR A 250 -33.87 -10.52 -10.73
CA THR A 250 -33.72 -11.94 -10.37
C THR A 250 -32.24 -12.29 -10.19
N LEU A 251 -31.39 -11.89 -11.13
CA LEU A 251 -29.95 -12.11 -11.02
C LEU A 251 -29.34 -11.42 -9.79
N ALA A 252 -29.72 -10.18 -9.50
CA ALA A 252 -29.28 -9.46 -8.31
C ALA A 252 -29.67 -10.19 -7.02
N HIS A 253 -30.91 -10.70 -6.98
CA HIS A 253 -31.40 -11.51 -5.87
C HIS A 253 -30.63 -12.83 -5.74
N ASP A 254 -30.44 -13.56 -6.83
CA ASP A 254 -29.76 -14.86 -6.85
C ASP A 254 -28.28 -14.75 -6.46
N LEU A 255 -27.59 -13.69 -6.91
CA LEU A 255 -26.22 -13.38 -6.50
C LEU A 255 -26.08 -13.21 -4.97
N VAL A 256 -27.15 -12.77 -4.29
CA VAL A 256 -27.19 -12.57 -2.84
C VAL A 256 -27.82 -13.76 -2.12
N HIS A 257 -28.79 -14.50 -2.66
CA HIS A 257 -29.55 -15.49 -1.88
C HIS A 257 -29.40 -16.93 -2.38
N ASP A 258 -29.06 -17.15 -3.65
CA ASP A 258 -28.95 -18.48 -4.22
C ASP A 258 -27.53 -19.06 -4.06
N PRO A 259 -27.36 -20.18 -3.31
CA PRO A 259 -26.05 -20.81 -3.16
C PRO A 259 -25.46 -21.34 -4.47
N ALA A 260 -26.28 -21.77 -5.44
CA ALA A 260 -25.78 -22.29 -6.71
C ALA A 260 -25.16 -21.18 -7.57
N THR A 261 -25.83 -20.02 -7.67
CA THR A 261 -25.32 -18.84 -8.38
C THR A 261 -24.08 -18.28 -7.71
N ARG A 262 -24.06 -18.19 -6.37
CA ARG A 262 -22.86 -17.82 -5.61
C ARG A 262 -21.67 -18.73 -5.94
N ALA A 263 -21.89 -20.05 -5.96
CA ALA A 263 -20.85 -21.02 -6.27
C ALA A 263 -20.28 -20.84 -7.70
N LYS A 264 -21.12 -20.49 -8.68
CA LYS A 264 -20.68 -20.20 -10.07
C LYS A 264 -19.79 -18.96 -10.13
N VAL A 265 -20.17 -17.88 -9.47
CA VAL A 265 -19.35 -16.64 -9.43
C VAL A 265 -18.02 -16.89 -8.74
N GLU A 266 -18.03 -17.62 -7.62
CA GLU A 266 -16.81 -17.97 -6.90
C GLU A 266 -15.90 -18.92 -7.71
N ALA A 267 -16.47 -19.80 -8.53
CA ALA A 267 -15.72 -20.62 -9.47
C ALA A 267 -15.05 -19.76 -10.55
N LEU A 268 -15.80 -18.85 -11.18
CA LEU A 268 -15.26 -17.92 -12.16
C LEU A 268 -14.15 -17.02 -11.56
N LYS A 269 -14.35 -16.52 -10.33
CA LYS A 269 -13.34 -15.77 -9.57
C LYS A 269 -12.05 -16.58 -9.46
N ARG A 270 -12.15 -17.85 -9.04
CA ARG A 270 -10.99 -18.74 -8.91
C ARG A 270 -10.29 -18.99 -10.23
N GLU A 271 -11.03 -19.18 -11.32
CA GLU A 271 -10.46 -19.34 -12.67
C GLU A 271 -9.70 -18.10 -13.12
N VAL A 272 -10.28 -16.90 -12.94
CA VAL A 272 -9.63 -15.63 -13.28
C VAL A 272 -8.36 -15.43 -12.46
N LEU A 273 -8.42 -15.69 -11.15
CA LEU A 273 -7.25 -15.59 -10.28
C LEU A 273 -6.18 -16.62 -10.68
N ALA A 274 -6.55 -17.85 -11.05
CA ALA A 274 -5.62 -18.88 -11.50
C ALA A 274 -5.02 -18.60 -12.90
N ASN A 275 -5.59 -17.68 -13.67
CA ASN A 275 -5.14 -17.42 -15.03
C ASN A 275 -3.77 -16.69 -15.07
N PRO A 276 -2.75 -17.26 -15.75
CA PRO A 276 -1.44 -16.61 -15.91
C PRO A 276 -1.50 -15.24 -16.59
N ALA A 277 -2.47 -15.01 -17.47
CA ALA A 277 -2.67 -13.72 -18.12
C ALA A 277 -3.10 -12.63 -17.12
N PHE A 278 -3.89 -12.98 -16.10
CA PHE A 278 -4.28 -12.06 -15.04
C PHE A 278 -3.08 -11.68 -14.17
N ALA A 279 -2.22 -12.64 -13.83
CA ALA A 279 -0.97 -12.37 -13.12
C ALA A 279 -0.07 -11.39 -13.90
N ARG A 280 0.17 -11.66 -15.20
CA ARG A 280 0.95 -10.75 -16.07
C ARG A 280 0.31 -9.36 -16.17
N TRP A 281 -1.01 -9.28 -16.21
CA TRP A 281 -1.72 -8.00 -16.22
C TRP A 281 -1.51 -7.22 -14.92
N LEU A 282 -1.57 -7.88 -13.76
CA LEU A 282 -1.24 -7.29 -12.47
C LEU A 282 0.22 -6.82 -12.41
N ASP A 283 1.15 -7.59 -12.96
CA ASP A 283 2.56 -7.21 -13.06
C ASP A 283 2.72 -5.91 -13.85
N ALA A 284 2.09 -5.83 -15.03
CA ALA A 284 2.12 -4.64 -15.87
C ALA A 284 1.41 -3.43 -15.22
N LEU A 285 0.36 -3.66 -14.43
CA LEU A 285 -0.31 -2.59 -13.68
C LEU A 285 0.59 -2.06 -12.56
N TRP A 286 1.24 -2.95 -11.80
CA TRP A 286 2.21 -2.59 -10.77
C TRP A 286 3.35 -1.77 -11.34
N GLU A 287 3.97 -2.23 -12.43
CA GLU A 287 5.11 -1.53 -13.02
C GLU A 287 4.71 -0.14 -13.52
N ARG A 288 3.55 -0.02 -14.20
CA ARG A 288 3.02 1.30 -14.62
C ARG A 288 2.77 2.23 -13.43
N GLY A 289 2.23 1.71 -12.33
CA GLY A 289 2.03 2.47 -11.09
C GLY A 289 3.35 2.94 -10.50
N ARG A 290 4.33 2.04 -10.37
CA ARG A 290 5.68 2.31 -9.87
C ARG A 290 6.38 3.38 -10.70
N THR A 291 6.41 3.22 -12.03
CA THR A 291 7.04 4.19 -12.93
C THR A 291 6.41 5.58 -12.79
N ARG A 292 5.07 5.65 -12.70
CA ARG A 292 4.38 6.93 -12.50
C ARG A 292 4.71 7.55 -11.14
N LEU A 293 4.78 6.76 -10.08
CA LEU A 293 5.10 7.25 -8.75
C LEU A 293 6.55 7.76 -8.67
N LEU A 294 7.51 7.00 -9.20
CA LEU A 294 8.91 7.42 -9.33
C LEU A 294 9.05 8.72 -10.15
N HIS A 295 8.35 8.82 -11.28
CA HIS A 295 8.34 10.03 -12.09
C HIS A 295 7.78 11.23 -11.32
N THR A 296 6.73 11.03 -10.53
CA THR A 296 6.08 12.08 -9.72
C THR A 296 6.98 12.54 -8.58
N VAL A 297 7.67 11.62 -7.90
CA VAL A 297 8.60 11.92 -6.81
C VAL A 297 9.84 12.67 -7.33
N ARG A 298 10.38 12.28 -8.50
CA ARG A 298 11.56 12.92 -9.10
C ARG A 298 11.26 14.31 -9.69
N ASN A 299 10.03 14.54 -10.17
CA ASN A 299 9.62 15.80 -10.80
C ASN A 299 8.32 16.35 -10.18
N PRO A 300 8.31 16.78 -8.90
CA PRO A 300 7.08 17.23 -8.23
C PRO A 300 6.46 18.48 -8.90
N GLN A 301 7.28 19.37 -9.44
CA GLN A 301 6.82 20.55 -10.20
C GLN A 301 6.25 20.18 -11.58
N GLY A 302 6.59 19.00 -12.10
CA GLY A 302 6.08 18.42 -13.34
C GLY A 302 4.94 17.41 -13.16
N ALA A 303 4.49 17.15 -11.92
CA ALA A 303 3.46 16.15 -11.62
C ALA A 303 2.12 16.43 -12.33
N LEU A 304 1.81 17.72 -12.53
CA LEU A 304 0.66 18.17 -13.31
C LEU A 304 1.00 18.48 -14.78
N GLY A 305 2.25 18.30 -15.21
CA GLY A 305 2.69 18.57 -16.58
C GLY A 305 2.45 20.02 -17.02
N GLY A 306 2.56 20.98 -16.11
CA GLY A 306 2.24 22.39 -16.35
C GLY A 306 0.74 22.71 -16.41
N ARG A 307 -0.14 21.72 -16.19
CA ARG A 307 -1.58 21.93 -16.06
C ARG A 307 -1.92 22.44 -14.66
N ALA A 308 -2.93 23.28 -14.56
CA ALA A 308 -3.50 23.61 -13.27
C ALA A 308 -4.20 22.37 -12.68
N LEU A 309 -4.20 22.26 -11.36
CA LEU A 309 -5.04 21.27 -10.68
C LEU A 309 -6.50 21.73 -10.83
N ASP A 310 -7.27 21.06 -11.68
CA ASP A 310 -8.66 21.46 -11.97
C ASP A 310 -9.68 20.76 -11.07
N ARG A 311 -9.39 19.54 -10.58
CA ARG A 311 -10.35 18.74 -9.81
C ARG A 311 -9.68 17.82 -8.79
N ILE A 312 -10.21 17.80 -7.57
CA ILE A 312 -9.80 16.94 -6.46
C ILE A 312 -10.88 15.88 -6.27
N LEU A 313 -10.55 14.60 -6.49
CA LEU A 313 -11.48 13.49 -6.24
C LEU A 313 -11.22 12.92 -4.86
N ASN A 314 -12.15 13.14 -3.93
CA ASN A 314 -12.03 12.60 -2.58
C ASN A 314 -12.85 11.31 -2.45
N THR A 315 -12.18 10.17 -2.26
CA THR A 315 -12.81 8.84 -2.14
C THR A 315 -13.04 8.41 -0.70
N HIS A 316 -12.70 9.25 0.30
CA HIS A 316 -12.95 9.02 1.73
C HIS A 316 -12.99 10.33 2.54
N LEU A 317 -13.94 10.44 3.47
CA LEU A 317 -14.12 11.59 4.38
C LEU A 317 -12.86 11.94 5.23
N HIS A 318 -11.93 11.00 5.40
CA HIS A 318 -10.71 11.20 6.23
C HIS A 318 -9.74 12.25 5.67
N SER A 319 -9.73 12.48 4.36
CA SER A 319 -8.86 13.50 3.72
C SER A 319 -9.25 14.92 4.13
N ASP A 320 -10.54 15.17 4.37
CA ASP A 320 -11.08 16.46 4.79
C ASP A 320 -10.85 16.73 6.29
N HIS A 321 -10.98 15.70 7.15
CA HIS A 321 -10.76 15.82 8.59
C HIS A 321 -9.30 16.14 8.97
N CYS A 322 -8.33 15.80 8.12
CA CYS A 322 -6.91 15.98 8.41
C CYS A 322 -6.26 17.16 7.65
N GLY A 323 -7.06 18.00 6.98
CA GLY A 323 -6.60 19.24 6.36
C GLY A 323 -5.88 19.10 5.00
N GLY A 324 -5.79 17.90 4.44
CA GLY A 324 -5.11 17.65 3.16
C GLY A 324 -5.82 18.35 1.99
N ASN A 325 -7.15 18.24 1.93
CA ASN A 325 -7.94 18.92 0.90
C ASN A 325 -7.91 20.45 1.07
N ALA A 326 -7.94 20.94 2.31
CA ALA A 326 -7.83 22.37 2.60
C ALA A 326 -6.49 22.95 2.13
N ALA A 327 -5.40 22.22 2.33
CA ALA A 327 -4.07 22.64 1.88
C ALA A 327 -3.97 22.65 0.34
N LEU A 328 -4.56 21.66 -0.34
CA LEU A 328 -4.66 21.64 -1.80
C LEU A 328 -5.55 22.76 -2.34
N GLN A 329 -6.67 23.06 -1.67
CA GLN A 329 -7.58 24.14 -2.05
C GLN A 329 -6.96 25.53 -1.86
N GLN A 330 -6.09 25.70 -0.84
CA GLN A 330 -5.32 26.94 -0.66
C GLN A 330 -4.26 27.13 -1.74
N ALA A 331 -3.58 26.05 -2.15
CA ALA A 331 -2.56 26.10 -3.20
C ALA A 331 -3.17 26.22 -4.61
N TRP A 332 -4.35 25.65 -4.84
CA TRP A 332 -5.09 25.71 -6.10
C TRP A 332 -6.56 26.12 -5.86
N PRO A 333 -6.85 27.43 -5.72
CA PRO A 333 -8.19 27.92 -5.41
C PRO A 333 -9.26 27.57 -6.45
N GLY A 334 -8.84 27.32 -7.69
CA GLY A 334 -9.72 26.95 -8.81
C GLY A 334 -10.03 25.45 -8.94
N ALA A 335 -9.45 24.59 -8.10
CA ALA A 335 -9.70 23.15 -8.16
C ALA A 335 -11.08 22.81 -7.58
N GLU A 336 -11.93 22.10 -8.31
CA GLU A 336 -13.21 21.62 -7.78
C GLU A 336 -13.03 20.34 -6.96
N THR A 337 -13.49 20.31 -5.71
CA THR A 337 -13.52 19.06 -4.93
C THR A 337 -14.81 18.28 -5.22
N ALA A 338 -14.68 17.06 -5.76
CA ALA A 338 -15.77 16.16 -6.06
C ALA A 338 -15.76 14.96 -5.11
N ILE A 339 -16.85 14.79 -4.37
CA ILE A 339 -17.09 13.68 -3.44
C ILE A 339 -18.16 12.77 -4.07
N PRO A 340 -17.90 11.47 -4.28
CA PRO A 340 -18.90 10.56 -4.82
C PRO A 340 -20.17 10.53 -3.94
N PRO A 341 -21.38 10.58 -4.54
CA PRO A 341 -22.63 10.48 -3.77
C PRO A 341 -22.71 9.13 -3.06
N GLY A 342 -22.86 9.14 -1.73
CA GLY A 342 -22.89 7.96 -0.86
C GLY A 342 -21.83 7.93 0.25
N GLN A 343 -20.90 8.90 0.25
CA GLN A 343 -19.89 9.04 1.31
C GLN A 343 -19.90 10.40 2.02
N ALA A 344 -20.86 11.28 1.68
CA ALA A 344 -21.10 12.51 2.43
C ALA A 344 -22.02 12.18 3.62
N ALA A 345 -21.42 11.92 4.78
CA ALA A 345 -22.10 11.86 6.06
C ALA A 345 -21.27 12.61 7.10
#